data_AF-A0A285GBT0-F1
#
_entry.id   AF-A0A285GBT0-F1
#
_cell.length_a   1.000
_cell.length_b   1.000
_cell.length_c   1.000
_cell.angle_alpha   90.00
_cell.angle_beta   90.00
_cell.angle_gamma   90.00
#
_symmetry.space_group_name_H-M   'P 1'
#
loop_
_entity.id
_entity.type
_entity.pdbx_description
1 polymer ?
#
loop_
_entity_poly.entity_id
_entity_poly.type
_entity_poly.pdbx_seq_one_letter_code
_entity_poly.pdbx_strand_id
1 'polypeptide(L)'
;MKGNELISDLIRKIKLGIKSKINLLVILVFISPLLSQFLDKLLGNYINIEYVLHLLEAITFLLIISFITGRNRVVLLRVSEAMEDLTAHSEELSALSEEGNASIKTTSELIDSITASIKQVSASTDEVSAATQQANDNAYVGEEKITQTLRNMININKSVEKAVKVIGQLNGTSKEIGGIVQTVENIADQINLLALNASIEAARAGDYGKGFAVVAEEIRQLAKETNRSTQNISSLITDVQGQSKTCSNAIEEVENQAKEGHEITKEVADVFFNLEESSSKAAKQTQEIATATKDLADHSEEMRAAAQDIQNMSDEVTLSSQNLAAIAQEFSNLIDSIQI
;
A
#
# COMPACT_ATOMS: atom_id res chain seq x y z
N MET A 1 13.76 -45.54 31.51
CA MET A 1 14.43 -46.67 30.84
C MET A 1 14.65 -47.88 31.75
N LYS A 2 15.16 -47.77 32.99
CA LYS A 2 15.40 -48.93 33.89
C LYS A 2 14.16 -49.75 34.32
N GLY A 3 12.96 -49.15 34.33
CA GLY A 3 11.72 -49.85 34.72
C GLY A 3 11.20 -50.86 33.67
N ASN A 4 11.33 -50.55 32.38
CA ASN A 4 10.88 -51.44 31.29
C ASN A 4 11.77 -52.69 31.16
N GLU A 5 13.07 -52.59 31.48
CA GLU A 5 13.97 -53.75 31.47
C GLU A 5 13.64 -54.75 32.58
N LEU A 6 13.29 -54.29 33.78
CA LEU A 6 12.91 -55.14 34.90
C LEU A 6 11.60 -55.90 34.66
N ILE A 7 10.61 -55.25 34.04
CA ILE A 7 9.33 -55.87 33.67
C ILE A 7 9.54 -56.89 32.54
N SER A 8 10.36 -56.56 31.54
CA SER A 8 10.72 -57.48 30.46
C SER A 8 11.43 -58.74 30.97
N ASP A 9 12.38 -58.59 31.91
CA ASP A 9 13.09 -59.73 32.50
C ASP A 9 12.19 -60.60 33.40
N LEU A 10 11.24 -59.99 34.13
CA LEU A 10 10.23 -60.71 34.91
C LEU A 10 9.28 -61.51 33.99
N ILE A 11 8.79 -60.91 32.91
CA ILE A 11 7.96 -61.58 31.90
C ILE A 11 8.71 -62.74 31.25
N ARG A 12 10.02 -62.56 30.96
CA ARG A 12 10.87 -63.61 30.41
C ARG A 12 11.04 -64.79 31.38
N LYS A 13 11.29 -64.52 32.67
CA LYS A 13 11.40 -65.54 33.72
C LYS A 13 10.07 -66.28 33.94
N ILE A 14 8.94 -65.58 33.91
CA ILE A 14 7.61 -66.18 33.99
C ILE A 14 7.35 -67.08 32.77
N LYS A 15 7.65 -66.63 31.55
CA LYS A 15 7.54 -67.45 30.32
C LYS A 15 8.40 -68.71 30.39
N LEU A 16 9.64 -68.61 30.90
CA LEU A 16 10.54 -69.74 31.09
C LEU A 16 10.02 -70.73 32.13
N GLY A 17 9.52 -70.24 33.26
CA GLY A 17 8.91 -71.08 34.31
C GLY A 17 7.64 -71.80 33.83
N ILE A 18 6.81 -71.12 33.04
CA ILE A 18 5.61 -71.71 32.42
C ILE A 18 5.98 -72.78 31.39
N LYS A 19 6.92 -72.48 30.48
CA LYS A 19 7.40 -73.44 29.47
C LYS A 19 8.01 -74.68 30.13
N SER A 20 8.74 -74.49 31.23
CA SER A 20 9.29 -75.58 32.05
C SER A 20 8.18 -76.45 32.67
N LYS A 21 7.13 -75.84 33.25
CA LYS A 21 5.97 -76.57 33.80
C LYS A 21 5.19 -77.35 32.73
N ILE A 22 4.99 -76.78 31.54
CA ILE A 22 4.33 -77.46 30.42
C ILE A 22 5.19 -78.63 29.94
N ASN A 23 6.49 -78.41 29.73
CA ASN A 23 7.40 -79.49 29.35
C ASN A 23 7.42 -80.60 30.40
N LEU A 24 7.40 -80.26 31.69
CA LEU A 24 7.35 -81.23 32.78
C LEU A 24 6.04 -82.05 32.75
N LEU A 25 4.90 -81.42 32.49
CA LEU A 25 3.60 -82.09 32.41
C LEU A 25 3.48 -82.98 31.17
N VAL A 26 3.99 -82.52 30.03
CA VAL A 26 4.10 -83.31 28.79
C VAL A 26 5.03 -84.50 28.98
N ILE A 27 6.19 -84.30 29.62
CA ILE A 27 7.13 -85.36 29.98
C ILE A 27 6.46 -86.39 30.92
N LEU A 28 5.63 -85.95 31.86
CA LEU A 28 4.86 -86.83 32.75
C LEU A 28 3.88 -87.73 31.98
N VAL A 29 3.19 -87.20 30.97
CA VAL A 29 2.31 -87.99 30.08
C VAL A 29 3.11 -88.99 29.25
N PHE A 30 4.29 -88.61 28.72
CA PHE A 30 5.14 -89.50 27.93
C PHE A 30 5.84 -90.58 28.77
N ILE A 31 6.10 -90.34 30.06
CA ILE A 31 6.72 -91.31 30.97
C ILE A 31 5.66 -92.23 31.61
N SER A 32 4.37 -91.85 31.60
CA SER A 32 3.23 -92.63 32.13
C SER A 32 3.27 -94.13 31.76
N PRO A 33 3.48 -94.54 30.49
CA PRO A 33 3.49 -95.96 30.10
C PRO A 33 4.70 -96.72 30.66
N LEU A 34 5.85 -96.05 30.77
CA LEU A 34 7.08 -96.62 31.31
C LEU A 34 7.01 -96.78 32.83
N LEU A 35 6.38 -95.80 33.51
CA LEU A 35 6.12 -95.82 34.94
C LEU A 35 5.12 -96.91 35.32
N SER A 36 4.11 -97.14 34.46
CA SER A 36 3.15 -98.25 34.59
C SER A 36 3.83 -99.61 34.58
N GLN A 37 4.66 -99.90 33.57
CA GLN A 37 5.41 -101.16 33.49
C GLN A 37 6.34 -101.39 34.70
N PHE A 38 6.88 -100.30 35.26
CA PHE A 38 7.74 -100.35 36.44
C PHE A 38 6.94 -100.62 37.73
N LEU A 39 5.79 -99.97 37.90
CA LEU A 39 4.92 -100.12 39.08
C LEU A 39 4.24 -101.50 39.12
N ASP A 40 3.81 -102.04 37.98
CA ASP A 40 3.25 -103.40 37.88
C ASP A 40 4.24 -104.47 38.36
N LYS A 41 5.54 -104.29 38.07
CA LYS A 41 6.62 -105.17 38.54
C LYS A 41 6.89 -105.06 40.04
N LEU A 42 6.56 -103.93 40.67
CA LEU A 42 6.95 -103.61 42.05
C LEU A 42 5.84 -103.86 43.07
N LEU A 43 4.57 -103.65 42.68
CA LEU A 43 3.44 -103.61 43.60
C LEU A 43 2.47 -104.80 43.52
N GLY A 44 2.64 -105.71 42.54
CA GLY A 44 1.94 -106.99 42.37
C GLY A 44 0.51 -107.11 42.96
N ASN A 45 -0.54 -107.07 42.12
CA ASN A 45 -1.96 -107.36 42.43
C ASN A 45 -2.64 -106.69 43.66
N TYR A 46 -1.98 -105.84 44.45
CA TYR A 46 -2.60 -105.20 45.62
C TYR A 46 -3.43 -103.95 45.30
N ILE A 47 -3.24 -103.35 44.12
CA ILE A 47 -3.99 -102.18 43.61
C ILE A 47 -4.20 -102.40 42.11
N ASN A 48 -5.35 -102.05 41.56
CA ASN A 48 -5.56 -102.08 40.10
C ASN A 48 -4.86 -100.86 39.46
N ILE A 49 -3.56 -101.02 39.19
CA ILE A 49 -2.61 -99.98 38.75
C ILE A 49 -3.07 -99.30 37.45
N GLU A 50 -3.79 -100.03 36.59
CA GLU A 50 -4.38 -99.52 35.35
C GLU A 50 -5.38 -98.37 35.60
N TYR A 51 -6.24 -98.49 36.63
CA TYR A 51 -7.17 -97.42 37.00
C TYR A 51 -6.46 -96.19 37.59
N VAL A 52 -5.40 -96.40 38.37
CA VAL A 52 -4.61 -95.30 38.95
C VAL A 52 -3.89 -94.53 37.85
N LEU A 53 -3.38 -95.22 36.83
CA LEU A 53 -2.73 -94.60 35.68
C LEU A 53 -3.70 -93.80 34.82
N HIS A 54 -4.86 -94.37 34.47
CA HIS A 54 -5.90 -93.66 33.71
C HIS A 54 -6.44 -92.44 34.48
N LEU A 55 -6.57 -92.52 35.80
CA LEU A 55 -6.94 -91.38 36.64
C LEU A 55 -5.86 -90.28 36.62
N LEU A 56 -4.59 -90.66 36.67
CA LEU A 56 -3.46 -89.71 36.59
C LEU A 56 -3.40 -89.03 35.22
N GLU A 57 -3.63 -89.77 34.13
CA GLU A 57 -3.74 -89.23 32.77
C GLU A 57 -4.93 -88.27 32.63
N ALA A 58 -6.10 -88.62 33.19
CA ALA A 58 -7.26 -87.74 33.21
C ALA A 58 -7.00 -86.45 34.00
N ILE A 59 -6.36 -86.54 35.17
CA ILE A 59 -6.00 -85.37 36.00
C ILE A 59 -4.98 -84.49 35.27
N THR A 60 -3.95 -85.07 34.66
CA THR A 60 -2.96 -84.30 33.90
C THR A 60 -3.60 -83.60 32.70
N PHE A 61 -4.50 -84.27 31.97
CA PHE A 61 -5.27 -83.65 30.87
C PHE A 61 -6.16 -82.49 31.37
N LEU A 62 -6.87 -82.68 32.48
CA LEU A 62 -7.66 -81.64 33.15
C LEU A 62 -6.81 -80.43 33.56
N LEU A 63 -5.60 -80.66 34.10
CA LEU A 63 -4.66 -79.61 34.46
C LEU A 63 -4.14 -78.86 33.22
N ILE A 64 -3.88 -79.54 32.10
CA ILE A 64 -3.51 -78.90 30.82
C ILE A 64 -4.66 -78.03 30.32
N ILE A 65 -5.89 -78.55 30.27
CA ILE A 65 -7.07 -77.78 29.84
C ILE A 65 -7.25 -76.56 30.73
N SER A 66 -7.29 -76.74 32.05
CA SER A 66 -7.44 -75.64 33.02
C SER A 66 -6.36 -74.57 32.84
N PHE A 67 -5.11 -74.99 32.62
CA PHE A 67 -4.00 -74.08 32.34
C PHE A 67 -4.18 -73.31 31.02
N ILE A 68 -4.55 -73.99 29.93
CA ILE A 68 -4.77 -73.38 28.61
C ILE A 68 -5.96 -72.41 28.67
N THR A 69 -7.08 -72.80 29.27
CA THR A 69 -8.27 -71.96 29.44
C THR A 69 -7.95 -70.73 30.29
N GLY A 70 -7.22 -70.89 31.39
CA GLY A 70 -6.77 -69.77 32.23
C GLY A 70 -5.87 -68.80 31.46
N ARG A 71 -4.92 -69.32 30.66
CA ARG A 71 -4.07 -68.49 29.81
C ARG A 71 -4.86 -67.76 28.73
N ASN A 72 -5.78 -68.44 28.05
CA ASN A 72 -6.61 -67.85 27.00
C ASN A 72 -7.51 -66.75 27.58
N ARG A 73 -8.07 -66.94 28.78
CA ARG A 73 -8.85 -65.91 29.49
C ARG A 73 -8.07 -64.62 29.71
N VAL A 74 -6.80 -64.72 30.15
CA VAL A 74 -5.95 -63.53 30.35
C VAL A 74 -5.66 -62.83 29.02
N VAL A 75 -5.47 -63.58 27.92
CA VAL A 75 -5.28 -62.99 26.59
C VAL A 75 -6.56 -62.28 26.13
N LEU A 76 -7.72 -62.92 26.26
CA LEU A 76 -9.01 -62.33 25.88
C LEU A 76 -9.31 -61.03 26.63
N LEU A 77 -9.05 -60.98 27.93
CA LEU A 77 -9.22 -59.75 28.73
C LEU A 77 -8.34 -58.60 28.21
N ARG A 78 -7.08 -58.88 27.85
CA ARG A 78 -6.17 -57.86 27.30
C ARG A 78 -6.60 -57.37 25.92
N VAL A 79 -7.15 -58.26 25.09
CA VAL A 79 -7.69 -57.86 23.78
C VAL A 79 -8.95 -57.01 23.98
N SER A 80 -9.82 -57.38 24.93
CA SER A 80 -11.01 -56.60 25.28
C SER A 80 -10.66 -55.18 25.73
N GLU A 81 -9.69 -55.03 26.64
CA GLU A 81 -9.17 -53.74 27.10
C GLU A 81 -8.61 -52.92 25.92
N ALA A 82 -7.83 -53.56 25.04
CA ALA A 82 -7.30 -52.89 23.86
C ALA A 82 -8.38 -52.48 22.83
N MET A 83 -9.50 -53.22 22.74
CA MET A 83 -10.62 -52.83 21.88
C MET A 83 -11.42 -51.67 22.49
N GLU A 84 -11.59 -51.64 23.81
CA GLU A 84 -12.22 -50.51 24.50
C GLU A 84 -11.41 -49.22 24.30
N ASP A 85 -10.09 -49.30 24.48
CA ASP A 85 -9.17 -48.20 24.15
C ASP A 85 -9.28 -47.80 22.68
N LEU A 86 -9.34 -48.75 21.75
CA LEU A 86 -9.44 -48.47 20.31
C LEU A 86 -10.73 -47.73 19.96
N THR A 87 -11.87 -48.13 20.54
CA THR A 87 -13.15 -47.42 20.36
C THR A 87 -13.05 -45.99 20.88
N ALA A 88 -12.50 -45.77 22.08
CA ALA A 88 -12.36 -44.43 22.64
C ALA A 88 -11.47 -43.52 21.78
N HIS A 89 -10.32 -44.02 21.31
CA HIS A 89 -9.44 -43.26 20.40
C HIS A 89 -10.10 -43.00 19.05
N SER A 90 -10.94 -43.91 18.58
CA SER A 90 -11.71 -43.73 17.36
C SER A 90 -12.71 -42.59 17.51
N GLU A 91 -13.51 -42.59 18.57
CA GLU A 91 -14.47 -41.51 18.86
C GLU A 91 -13.76 -40.16 18.96
N GLU A 92 -12.62 -40.09 19.66
CA GLU A 92 -11.78 -38.90 19.74
C GLU A 92 -11.31 -38.43 18.35
N LEU A 93 -10.84 -39.34 17.51
CA LEU A 93 -10.38 -39.03 16.16
C LEU A 93 -11.52 -38.50 15.26
N SER A 94 -12.74 -39.04 15.42
CA SER A 94 -13.92 -38.55 14.70
C SER A 94 -14.28 -37.14 15.15
N ALA A 95 -14.27 -36.87 16.46
CA ALA A 95 -14.57 -35.55 17.00
C ALA A 95 -13.53 -34.49 16.55
N LEU A 96 -12.24 -34.84 16.59
CA LEU A 96 -11.16 -33.97 16.09
C LEU A 96 -11.31 -33.66 14.61
N SER A 97 -11.75 -34.63 13.81
CA SER A 97 -11.98 -34.42 12.39
C SER A 97 -13.17 -33.49 12.12
N GLU A 98 -14.27 -33.65 12.86
CA GLU A 98 -15.42 -32.73 12.79
C GLU A 98 -15.04 -31.29 13.15
N GLU A 99 -14.23 -31.11 14.20
CA GLU A 99 -13.68 -29.81 14.58
C GLU A 99 -12.74 -29.23 13.49
N GLY A 100 -11.92 -30.08 12.89
CA GLY A 100 -11.08 -29.72 11.75
C GLY A 100 -11.91 -29.22 10.57
N ASN A 101 -12.96 -29.95 10.20
CA ASN A 101 -13.89 -29.56 9.13
C ASN A 101 -14.60 -28.23 9.41
N ALA A 102 -15.03 -27.98 10.65
CA ALA A 102 -15.60 -26.69 11.03
C ALA A 102 -14.59 -25.53 10.90
N SER A 103 -13.34 -25.78 11.28
CA SER A 103 -12.24 -24.81 11.14
C SER A 103 -11.92 -24.51 9.67
N ILE A 104 -11.92 -25.52 8.80
CA ILE A 104 -11.68 -25.37 7.35
C ILE A 104 -12.79 -24.58 6.68
N LYS A 105 -14.05 -24.81 7.08
CA LYS A 105 -15.19 -24.02 6.60
C LYS A 105 -14.99 -22.53 6.94
N THR A 106 -14.61 -22.22 8.17
CA THR A 106 -14.32 -20.84 8.59
C THR A 106 -13.17 -20.24 7.78
N THR A 107 -12.10 -21.00 7.55
CA THR A 107 -10.97 -20.58 6.70
C THR A 107 -11.42 -20.29 5.26
N SER A 108 -12.31 -21.10 4.70
CA SER A 108 -12.84 -20.89 3.34
C SER A 108 -13.67 -19.61 3.24
N GLU A 109 -14.49 -19.31 4.24
CA GLU A 109 -15.25 -18.05 4.32
C GLU A 109 -14.31 -16.83 4.41
N LEU A 110 -13.20 -16.94 5.16
CA LEU A 110 -12.18 -15.89 5.21
C LEU A 110 -11.47 -15.70 3.86
N ILE A 111 -11.18 -16.77 3.14
CA ILE A 111 -10.59 -16.72 1.79
C ILE A 111 -11.54 -15.99 0.81
N ASP A 112 -12.84 -16.27 0.87
CA ASP A 112 -13.85 -15.55 0.07
C ASP A 112 -13.84 -14.04 0.38
N SER A 113 -13.77 -13.68 1.66
CA SER A 113 -13.69 -12.27 2.10
C SER A 113 -12.39 -11.60 1.63
N ILE A 114 -11.26 -12.30 1.70
CA ILE A 114 -9.97 -11.79 1.19
C ILE A 114 -10.06 -11.57 -0.32
N THR A 115 -10.62 -12.52 -1.06
CA THR A 115 -10.81 -12.43 -2.52
C THR A 115 -11.67 -11.24 -2.91
N ALA A 116 -12.75 -10.97 -2.17
CA ALA A 116 -13.57 -9.79 -2.36
C ALA A 116 -12.78 -8.49 -2.10
N SER A 117 -11.99 -8.46 -1.03
CA SER A 117 -11.14 -7.31 -0.69
C SER A 117 -10.07 -7.04 -1.74
N ILE A 118 -9.45 -8.09 -2.29
CA ILE A 118 -8.48 -8.00 -3.41
C ILE A 118 -9.11 -7.34 -4.62
N LYS A 119 -10.34 -7.75 -5.00
CA LYS A 119 -11.06 -7.14 -6.13
C LYS A 119 -11.34 -5.66 -5.89
N GLN A 120 -11.71 -5.29 -4.67
CA GLN A 120 -11.93 -3.89 -4.31
C GLN A 120 -10.63 -3.08 -4.39
N VAL A 121 -9.53 -3.61 -3.83
CA VAL A 121 -8.21 -2.95 -3.91
C VAL A 121 -7.75 -2.81 -5.36
N SER A 122 -7.96 -3.82 -6.20
CA SER A 122 -7.66 -3.75 -7.64
C SER A 122 -8.43 -2.63 -8.32
N ALA A 123 -9.74 -2.53 -8.10
CA ALA A 123 -10.57 -1.47 -8.68
C ALA A 123 -10.12 -0.07 -8.21
N SER A 124 -9.83 0.10 -6.91
CA SER A 124 -9.29 1.35 -6.39
C SER A 124 -7.92 1.69 -6.95
N THR A 125 -7.08 0.68 -7.22
CA THR A 125 -5.75 0.86 -7.83
C THR A 125 -5.89 1.36 -9.27
N ASP A 126 -6.85 0.84 -10.03
CA ASP A 126 -7.14 1.31 -11.39
C ASP A 126 -7.65 2.77 -11.39
N GLU A 127 -8.54 3.12 -10.46
CA GLU A 127 -9.04 4.49 -10.29
C GLU A 127 -7.91 5.47 -9.94
N VAL A 128 -7.04 5.10 -9.00
CA VAL A 128 -5.87 5.91 -8.62
C VAL A 128 -4.91 6.04 -9.80
N SER A 129 -4.68 4.98 -10.56
CA SER A 129 -3.82 5.01 -11.77
C SER A 129 -4.34 6.03 -12.78
N ALA A 130 -5.63 5.99 -13.09
CA ALA A 130 -6.27 6.94 -13.99
C ALA A 130 -6.19 8.39 -13.47
N ALA A 131 -6.44 8.59 -12.17
CA ALA A 131 -6.34 9.91 -11.55
C ALA A 131 -4.91 10.46 -11.58
N THR A 132 -3.90 9.62 -11.36
CA THR A 132 -2.49 9.99 -11.46
C THR A 132 -2.09 10.35 -12.90
N GLN A 133 -2.57 9.59 -13.89
CA GLN A 133 -2.33 9.94 -15.30
C GLN A 133 -2.94 11.29 -15.65
N GLN A 134 -4.18 11.54 -15.24
CA GLN A 134 -4.84 12.82 -15.45
C GLN A 134 -4.11 13.98 -14.74
N ALA A 135 -3.58 13.73 -13.53
CA ALA A 135 -2.78 14.72 -12.81
C ALA A 135 -1.48 15.07 -13.57
N ASN A 136 -0.79 14.07 -14.13
CA ASN A 136 0.38 14.27 -15.00
C ASN A 136 0.03 15.11 -16.24
N ASP A 137 -1.05 14.78 -16.94
CA ASP A 137 -1.48 15.51 -18.13
C ASP A 137 -1.80 16.99 -17.79
N ASN A 138 -2.48 17.21 -16.67
CA ASN A 138 -2.78 18.56 -16.17
C ASN A 138 -1.51 19.32 -15.77
N ALA A 139 -0.52 18.63 -15.19
CA ALA A 139 0.78 19.21 -14.84
C ALA A 139 1.49 19.72 -16.10
N TYR A 140 1.54 18.88 -17.14
CA TYR A 140 2.16 19.19 -18.41
C TYR A 140 1.49 20.39 -19.11
N VAL A 141 0.15 20.40 -19.17
CA VAL A 141 -0.59 21.54 -19.71
C VAL A 141 -0.34 22.80 -18.88
N GLY A 142 -0.27 22.69 -17.56
CA GLY A 142 0.05 23.78 -16.65
C GLY A 142 1.44 24.38 -16.92
N GLU A 143 2.46 23.53 -17.07
CA GLU A 143 3.83 23.92 -17.41
C GLU A 143 3.90 24.68 -18.74
N GLU A 144 3.18 24.20 -19.78
CA GLU A 144 3.11 24.88 -21.08
C GLU A 144 2.52 26.30 -20.94
N LYS A 145 1.42 26.44 -20.19
CA LYS A 145 0.77 27.74 -19.95
C LYS A 145 1.64 28.70 -19.14
N ILE A 146 2.38 28.18 -18.17
CA ILE A 146 3.32 28.97 -17.37
C ILE A 146 4.51 29.42 -18.21
N THR A 147 5.05 28.54 -19.05
CA THR A 147 6.11 28.89 -20.01
C THR A 147 5.65 29.97 -21.00
N GLN A 148 4.39 29.93 -21.44
CA GLN A 148 3.79 30.98 -22.25
C GLN A 148 3.67 32.30 -21.47
N THR A 149 3.28 32.24 -20.19
CA THR A 149 3.15 33.40 -19.31
C THR A 149 4.49 34.06 -19.06
N LEU A 150 5.56 33.29 -18.81
CA LEU A 150 6.93 33.79 -18.68
C LEU A 150 7.37 34.56 -19.93
N ARG A 151 7.10 34.01 -21.12
CA ARG A 151 7.38 34.71 -22.39
C ARG A 151 6.61 36.02 -22.52
N ASN A 152 5.35 36.05 -22.10
CA ASN A 152 4.54 37.26 -22.11
C ASN A 152 5.11 38.32 -21.14
N MET A 153 5.56 37.94 -19.95
CA MET A 153 6.19 38.87 -19.00
C MET A 153 7.48 39.48 -19.57
N ILE A 154 8.31 38.69 -20.27
CA ILE A 154 9.50 39.21 -20.97
C ILE A 154 9.11 40.25 -22.03
N ASN A 155 8.03 40.01 -22.77
CA ASN A 155 7.54 40.95 -23.78
C ASN A 155 6.94 42.22 -23.17
N ILE A 156 6.29 42.11 -22.01
CA ILE A 156 5.80 43.27 -21.25
C ILE A 156 7.00 44.12 -20.82
N ASN A 157 8.02 43.53 -20.20
CA ASN A 157 9.24 44.26 -19.80
C ASN A 157 9.89 45.00 -20.98
N LYS A 158 10.03 44.36 -22.14
CA LYS A 158 10.54 45.03 -23.36
C LYS A 158 9.66 46.20 -23.81
N SER A 159 8.34 46.07 -23.67
CA SER A 159 7.39 47.13 -24.04
C SER A 159 7.46 48.31 -23.07
N VAL A 160 7.62 48.02 -21.78
CA VAL A 160 7.86 49.01 -20.71
C VAL A 160 9.16 49.76 -20.97
N GLU A 161 10.29 49.08 -21.21
CA GLU A 161 11.57 49.71 -21.55
C GLU A 161 11.46 50.66 -22.75
N LYS A 162 10.72 50.25 -23.79
CA LYS A 162 10.46 51.10 -24.96
C LYS A 162 9.63 52.33 -24.58
N ALA A 163 8.60 52.17 -23.75
CA ALA A 163 7.76 53.28 -23.29
C ALA A 163 8.56 54.29 -22.44
N VAL A 164 9.40 53.81 -21.51
CA VAL A 164 10.34 54.65 -20.73
C VAL A 164 11.21 55.51 -21.67
N LYS A 165 11.77 54.89 -22.71
CA LYS A 165 12.62 55.61 -23.68
C LYS A 165 11.85 56.70 -24.43
N VAL A 166 10.64 56.40 -24.92
CA VAL A 166 9.80 57.37 -25.67
C VAL A 166 9.37 58.54 -24.77
N ILE A 167 8.97 58.26 -23.54
CA ILE A 167 8.57 59.30 -22.56
C ILE A 167 9.77 60.16 -22.18
N GLY A 168 10.94 59.54 -21.98
CA GLY A 168 12.18 60.26 -21.73
C GLY A 168 12.55 61.20 -22.87
N GLN A 169 12.39 60.76 -24.12
CA GLN A 169 12.59 61.60 -25.31
C GLN A 169 11.57 62.75 -25.36
N LEU A 170 10.28 62.48 -25.13
CA LEU A 170 9.23 63.51 -25.10
C LEU A 170 9.51 64.59 -24.05
N ASN A 171 9.93 64.19 -22.85
CA ASN A 171 10.30 65.12 -21.79
C ASN A 171 11.53 65.96 -22.18
N GLY A 172 12.53 65.35 -22.83
CA GLY A 172 13.70 66.05 -23.37
C GLY A 172 13.31 67.11 -24.42
N THR A 173 12.56 66.71 -25.44
CA THR A 173 12.09 67.61 -26.50
C THR A 173 11.19 68.73 -25.94
N SER A 174 10.33 68.43 -24.96
CA SER A 174 9.47 69.43 -24.33
C SER A 174 10.29 70.47 -23.54
N LYS A 175 11.40 70.08 -22.93
CA LYS A 175 12.33 71.02 -22.28
C LYS A 175 13.04 71.91 -23.29
N GLU A 176 13.49 71.35 -24.42
CA GLU A 176 14.11 72.12 -25.50
C GLU A 176 13.14 73.16 -26.07
N ILE A 177 11.88 72.76 -26.35
CA ILE A 177 10.84 73.69 -26.83
C ILE A 177 10.58 74.78 -25.78
N GLY A 178 10.51 74.45 -24.50
CA GLY A 178 10.38 75.44 -23.42
C GLY A 178 11.50 76.49 -23.45
N GLY A 179 12.75 76.08 -23.67
CA GLY A 179 13.88 77.01 -23.83
C GLY A 179 13.77 77.92 -25.06
N ILE A 180 13.28 77.39 -26.19
CA ILE A 180 13.02 78.17 -27.41
C ILE A 180 11.91 79.20 -27.15
N VAL A 181 10.80 78.79 -26.53
CA VAL A 181 9.67 79.68 -26.21
C VAL A 181 10.11 80.83 -25.31
N GLN A 182 10.94 80.55 -24.29
CA GLN A 182 11.51 81.59 -23.43
C GLN A 182 12.37 82.58 -24.21
N THR A 183 13.13 82.08 -25.19
CA THR A 183 13.95 82.94 -26.06
C THR A 183 13.08 83.84 -26.94
N VAL A 184 11.97 83.32 -27.48
CA VAL A 184 11.02 84.12 -28.29
C VAL A 184 10.31 85.16 -27.43
N GLU A 185 9.91 84.82 -26.21
CA GLU A 185 9.33 85.78 -25.24
C GLU A 185 10.31 86.93 -24.97
N ASN A 186 11.59 86.62 -24.70
CA ASN A 186 12.63 87.63 -24.51
C ASN A 186 12.83 88.53 -25.76
N ILE A 187 12.75 87.96 -26.96
CA ILE A 187 12.85 88.72 -28.22
C ILE A 187 11.63 89.65 -28.39
N ALA A 188 10.41 89.14 -28.12
CA ALA A 188 9.19 89.93 -28.21
C ALA A 188 9.18 91.08 -27.18
N ASP A 189 9.68 90.86 -25.96
CA ASP A 189 9.89 91.93 -24.97
C ASP A 189 10.88 93.00 -25.46
N GLN A 190 11.98 92.59 -26.08
CA GLN A 190 12.94 93.52 -26.69
C GLN A 190 12.31 94.32 -27.84
N ILE A 191 11.54 93.67 -28.72
CA ILE A 191 10.84 94.34 -29.82
C ILE A 191 9.81 95.33 -29.27
N ASN A 192 9.05 94.96 -28.24
CA ASN A 192 8.10 95.85 -27.58
C ASN A 192 8.78 97.10 -26.99
N LEU A 193 9.95 96.93 -26.36
CA LEU A 193 10.76 98.05 -25.85
C LEU A 193 11.33 98.93 -26.97
N LEU A 194 11.83 98.32 -28.05
CA LEU A 194 12.32 99.03 -29.25
C LEU A 194 11.20 99.84 -29.91
N ALA A 195 10.03 99.23 -30.07
CA ALA A 195 8.85 99.87 -30.65
C ALA A 195 8.34 101.02 -29.78
N LEU A 196 8.36 100.86 -28.45
CA LEU A 196 8.04 101.94 -27.51
C LEU A 196 8.99 103.13 -27.68
N ASN A 197 10.30 102.87 -27.74
CA ASN A 197 11.30 103.92 -27.96
C ASN A 197 11.11 104.61 -29.32
N ALA A 198 10.79 103.86 -30.36
CA ALA A 198 10.49 104.39 -31.70
C ALA A 198 9.21 105.26 -31.70
N SER A 199 8.15 104.85 -31.01
CA SER A 199 6.92 105.65 -30.84
C SER A 199 7.20 106.96 -30.10
N ILE A 200 8.05 106.94 -29.06
CA ILE A 200 8.46 108.14 -28.32
C ILE A 200 9.23 109.10 -29.24
N GLU A 201 10.20 108.61 -30.01
CA GLU A 201 11.02 109.45 -30.87
C GLU A 201 10.22 109.97 -32.09
N ALA A 202 9.26 109.18 -32.60
CA ALA A 202 8.32 109.61 -33.61
C ALA A 202 7.39 110.73 -33.11
N ALA A 203 6.91 110.64 -31.86
CA ALA A 203 6.16 111.73 -31.22
C ALA A 203 7.02 112.99 -31.04
N ARG A 204 8.32 112.83 -30.76
CA ARG A 204 9.29 113.92 -30.60
C ARG A 204 9.59 114.67 -31.91
N ALA A 205 9.52 113.97 -33.04
CA ALA A 205 9.68 114.55 -34.38
C ALA A 205 8.44 115.34 -34.87
N GLY A 206 7.35 115.40 -34.09
CA GLY A 206 6.16 116.18 -34.40
C GLY A 206 5.46 115.73 -35.69
N ASP A 207 5.12 116.67 -36.57
CA ASP A 207 4.37 116.38 -37.80
C ASP A 207 5.13 115.49 -38.80
N TYR A 208 6.47 115.51 -38.79
CA TYR A 208 7.30 114.65 -39.65
C TYR A 208 7.35 113.19 -39.19
N GLY A 209 7.00 112.91 -37.93
CA GLY A 209 7.07 111.58 -37.33
C GLY A 209 5.76 110.77 -37.38
N LYS A 210 4.65 111.36 -37.83
CA LYS A 210 3.31 110.74 -37.78
C LYS A 210 3.24 109.36 -38.44
N GLY A 211 3.86 109.18 -39.61
CA GLY A 211 3.90 107.89 -40.31
C GLY A 211 4.71 106.83 -39.54
N PHE A 212 5.85 107.23 -38.95
CA PHE A 212 6.67 106.35 -38.11
C PHE A 212 5.99 105.97 -36.81
N ALA A 213 5.21 106.87 -36.20
CA ALA A 213 4.46 106.60 -34.98
C ALA A 213 3.40 105.49 -35.17
N VAL A 214 2.72 105.47 -36.33
CA VAL A 214 1.75 104.41 -36.66
C VAL A 214 2.45 103.06 -36.80
N VAL A 215 3.57 103.01 -37.52
CA VAL A 215 4.34 101.76 -37.70
C VAL A 215 4.89 101.26 -36.36
N ALA A 216 5.40 102.15 -35.52
CA ALA A 216 5.93 101.79 -34.21
C ALA A 216 4.84 101.24 -33.26
N GLU A 217 3.62 101.80 -33.26
CA GLU A 217 2.52 101.25 -32.47
C GLU A 217 2.06 99.88 -33.00
N GLU A 218 2.02 99.68 -34.33
CA GLU A 218 1.68 98.37 -34.92
C GLU A 218 2.70 97.29 -34.53
N ILE A 219 4.00 97.60 -34.61
CA ILE A 219 5.08 96.69 -34.16
C ILE A 219 4.93 96.38 -32.66
N ARG A 220 4.58 97.39 -31.85
CA ARG A 220 4.36 97.21 -30.42
C ARG A 220 3.18 96.27 -30.15
N GLN A 221 2.12 96.37 -30.93
CA GLN A 221 0.94 95.52 -30.83
C GLN A 221 1.27 94.07 -31.22
N LEU A 222 1.98 93.85 -32.33
CA LEU A 222 2.52 92.55 -32.74
C LEU A 222 3.42 91.90 -31.68
N ALA A 223 4.27 92.69 -31.03
CA ALA A 223 5.14 92.20 -29.96
C ALA A 223 4.33 91.72 -28.73
N LYS A 224 3.30 92.48 -28.33
CA LYS A 224 2.39 92.07 -27.24
C LYS A 224 1.59 90.81 -27.59
N GLU A 225 1.13 90.69 -28.82
CA GLU A 225 0.42 89.49 -29.29
C GLU A 225 1.34 88.27 -29.34
N THR A 226 2.60 88.47 -29.73
CA THR A 226 3.65 87.44 -29.67
C THR A 226 3.87 86.98 -28.23
N ASN A 227 4.03 87.90 -27.27
CA ASN A 227 4.17 87.56 -25.84
C ASN A 227 2.98 86.77 -25.30
N ARG A 228 1.75 87.18 -25.64
CA ARG A 228 0.55 86.45 -25.22
C ARG A 228 0.55 85.03 -25.80
N SER A 229 0.99 84.87 -27.04
CA SER A 229 1.09 83.57 -27.71
C SER A 229 2.18 82.69 -27.09
N THR A 230 3.37 83.24 -26.80
CA THR A 230 4.45 82.49 -26.13
C THR A 230 4.06 82.06 -24.72
N GLN A 231 3.34 82.89 -23.96
CA GLN A 231 2.79 82.51 -22.65
C GLN A 231 1.80 81.34 -22.75
N ASN A 232 0.90 81.37 -23.72
CA ASN A 232 -0.01 80.25 -23.96
C ASN A 232 0.75 78.96 -24.33
N ILE A 233 1.76 79.05 -25.19
CA ILE A 233 2.60 77.91 -25.56
C ILE A 233 3.38 77.39 -24.34
N SER A 234 3.92 78.28 -23.50
CA SER A 234 4.63 77.92 -22.28
C SER A 234 3.75 77.12 -21.30
N SER A 235 2.48 77.52 -21.13
CA SER A 235 1.50 76.76 -20.37
C SER A 235 1.30 75.36 -20.94
N LEU A 236 1.10 75.24 -22.26
CA LEU A 236 0.92 73.94 -22.92
C LEU A 236 2.16 73.03 -22.75
N ILE A 237 3.37 73.59 -22.83
CA ILE A 237 4.61 72.83 -22.61
C ILE A 237 4.70 72.35 -21.16
N THR A 238 4.31 73.19 -20.20
CA THR A 238 4.27 72.82 -18.78
C THR A 238 3.28 71.67 -18.54
N ASP A 239 2.10 71.72 -19.17
CA ASP A 239 1.11 70.65 -19.10
C ASP A 239 1.63 69.34 -19.71
N VAL A 240 2.29 69.39 -20.88
CA VAL A 240 2.90 68.21 -21.52
C VAL A 240 4.02 67.62 -20.66
N GLN A 241 4.85 68.44 -20.02
CA GLN A 241 5.88 67.97 -19.09
C GLN A 241 5.27 67.31 -17.85
N GLY A 242 4.20 67.90 -17.29
CA GLY A 242 3.44 67.33 -16.18
C GLY A 242 2.84 65.96 -16.54
N GLN A 243 2.15 65.87 -17.68
CA GLN A 243 1.59 64.61 -18.18
C GLN A 243 2.67 63.55 -18.46
N SER A 244 3.80 63.97 -19.04
CA SER A 244 4.95 63.07 -19.27
C SER A 244 5.50 62.52 -17.95
N LYS A 245 5.57 63.34 -16.90
CA LYS A 245 6.01 62.89 -15.57
C LYS A 245 5.02 61.92 -14.93
N THR A 246 3.73 62.19 -15.01
CA THR A 246 2.69 61.27 -14.54
C THR A 246 2.77 59.93 -15.27
N CYS A 247 2.93 59.96 -16.60
CA CYS A 247 3.04 58.74 -17.39
C CYS A 247 4.34 57.97 -17.08
N SER A 248 5.45 58.65 -16.83
CA SER A 248 6.69 58.02 -16.36
C SER A 248 6.50 57.27 -15.03
N ASN A 249 5.81 57.87 -14.06
CA ASN A 249 5.57 57.22 -12.76
C ASN A 249 4.66 55.99 -12.93
N ALA A 250 3.63 56.08 -13.78
CA ALA A 250 2.75 54.94 -14.07
C ALA A 250 3.51 53.79 -14.76
N ILE A 251 4.47 54.10 -15.63
CA ILE A 251 5.32 53.08 -16.29
C ILE A 251 6.24 52.40 -15.28
N GLU A 252 6.81 53.14 -14.32
CA GLU A 252 7.64 52.57 -13.24
C GLU A 252 6.83 51.62 -12.34
N GLU A 253 5.57 51.94 -12.06
CA GLU A 253 4.66 51.03 -11.35
C GLU A 253 4.42 49.73 -12.14
N VAL A 254 4.15 49.84 -13.44
CA VAL A 254 3.97 48.66 -14.32
C VAL A 254 5.24 47.83 -14.44
N GLU A 255 6.42 48.45 -14.46
CA GLU A 255 7.72 47.74 -14.45
C GLU A 255 7.86 46.87 -13.20
N ASN A 256 7.58 47.43 -12.03
CA ASN A 256 7.64 46.71 -10.76
C ASN A 256 6.63 45.55 -10.71
N GLN A 257 5.40 45.78 -11.15
CA GLN A 257 4.37 44.74 -11.23
C GLN A 257 4.73 43.61 -12.22
N ALA A 258 5.33 43.95 -13.37
CA ALA A 258 5.78 42.96 -14.34
C ALA A 258 6.95 42.11 -13.80
N LYS A 259 7.85 42.73 -13.03
CA LYS A 259 8.95 42.02 -12.36
C LYS A 259 8.44 41.08 -11.27
N GLU A 260 7.52 41.54 -10.42
CA GLU A 260 6.86 40.69 -9.41
C GLU A 260 6.10 39.53 -10.06
N GLY A 261 5.34 39.82 -11.13
CA GLY A 261 4.64 38.80 -11.91
C GLY A 261 5.58 37.77 -12.52
N HIS A 262 6.80 38.16 -12.94
CA HIS A 262 7.81 37.24 -13.43
C HIS A 262 8.30 36.27 -12.34
N GLU A 263 8.62 36.76 -11.15
CA GLU A 263 9.07 35.92 -10.03
C GLU A 263 7.96 34.95 -9.58
N ILE A 264 6.73 35.43 -9.41
CA ILE A 264 5.59 34.57 -9.06
C ILE A 264 5.39 33.47 -10.11
N THR A 265 5.45 33.84 -11.40
CA THR A 265 5.27 32.86 -12.48
C THR A 265 6.37 31.79 -12.46
N LYS A 266 7.59 32.16 -12.09
CA LYS A 266 8.71 31.24 -11.94
C LYS A 266 8.49 30.28 -10.75
N GLU A 267 8.05 30.78 -9.61
CA GLU A 267 7.69 29.93 -8.46
C GLU A 267 6.58 28.94 -8.82
N VAL A 268 5.57 29.37 -9.59
CA VAL A 268 4.51 28.47 -10.08
C VAL A 268 5.05 27.42 -11.05
N ALA A 269 6.07 27.74 -11.86
CA ALA A 269 6.74 26.76 -12.72
C ALA A 269 7.39 25.64 -11.88
N ASP A 270 8.08 26.00 -10.80
CA ASP A 270 8.70 25.04 -9.88
C ASP A 270 7.64 24.15 -9.20
N VAL A 271 6.46 24.70 -8.88
CA VAL A 271 5.33 23.91 -8.34
C VAL A 271 4.86 22.85 -9.34
N PHE A 272 4.72 23.18 -10.62
CA PHE A 272 4.33 22.22 -11.65
C PHE A 272 5.38 21.12 -11.84
N PHE A 273 6.67 21.46 -11.80
CA PHE A 273 7.76 20.49 -11.86
C PHE A 273 7.70 19.50 -10.69
N ASN A 274 7.51 19.99 -9.46
CA ASN A 274 7.36 19.12 -8.28
C ASN A 274 6.08 18.25 -8.34
N LEU A 275 5.02 18.75 -8.99
CA LEU A 275 3.77 18.02 -9.18
C LEU A 275 3.93 16.88 -10.18
N GLU A 276 4.71 17.07 -11.25
CA GLU A 276 5.11 16.01 -12.19
C GLU A 276 5.89 14.91 -11.47
N GLU A 277 6.91 15.27 -10.68
CA GLU A 277 7.70 14.29 -9.92
C GLU A 277 6.83 13.49 -8.94
N SER A 278 5.95 14.18 -8.21
CA SER A 278 5.03 13.56 -7.25
C SER A 278 4.04 12.60 -7.93
N SER A 279 3.53 12.99 -9.09
CA SER A 279 2.60 12.18 -9.89
C SER A 279 3.31 10.96 -10.49
N SER A 280 4.52 11.12 -11.00
CA SER A 280 5.36 10.00 -11.47
C SER A 280 5.64 8.99 -10.34
N LYS A 281 5.96 9.47 -9.14
CA LYS A 281 6.13 8.61 -7.96
C LYS A 281 4.85 7.87 -7.57
N ALA A 282 3.71 8.56 -7.59
CA ALA A 282 2.42 7.94 -7.32
C ALA A 282 2.11 6.83 -8.35
N ALA A 283 2.37 7.07 -9.63
CA ALA A 283 2.15 6.08 -10.69
C ALA A 283 2.98 4.81 -10.44
N LYS A 284 4.25 4.97 -10.04
CA LYS A 284 5.12 3.85 -9.67
C LYS A 284 4.57 3.07 -8.48
N GLN A 285 4.14 3.75 -7.42
CA GLN A 285 3.57 3.10 -6.23
C GLN A 285 2.27 2.35 -6.56
N THR A 286 1.42 2.93 -7.40
CA THR A 286 0.20 2.26 -7.88
C THR A 286 0.53 0.98 -8.65
N GLN A 287 1.59 0.98 -9.48
CA GLN A 287 2.04 -0.22 -10.18
C GLN A 287 2.59 -1.30 -9.23
N GLU A 288 3.30 -0.90 -8.18
CA GLU A 288 3.76 -1.82 -7.13
C GLU A 288 2.58 -2.44 -6.37
N ILE A 289 1.54 -1.64 -6.05
CA ILE A 289 0.31 -2.12 -5.42
C ILE A 289 -0.45 -3.09 -6.33
N ALA A 290 -0.56 -2.79 -7.62
CA ALA A 290 -1.20 -3.67 -8.59
C ALA A 290 -0.51 -5.05 -8.64
N THR A 291 0.83 -5.06 -8.58
CA THR A 291 1.63 -6.29 -8.56
C THR A 291 1.40 -7.07 -7.27
N ALA A 292 1.47 -6.41 -6.10
CA ALA A 292 1.21 -7.05 -4.82
C ALA A 292 -0.23 -7.59 -4.70
N THR A 293 -1.20 -6.90 -5.31
CA THR A 293 -2.61 -7.34 -5.36
C THR A 293 -2.78 -8.60 -6.20
N LYS A 294 -2.04 -8.71 -7.31
CA LYS A 294 -1.98 -9.92 -8.13
C LYS A 294 -1.39 -11.09 -7.34
N ASP A 295 -0.25 -10.89 -6.69
CA ASP A 295 0.39 -11.93 -5.88
C ASP A 295 -0.54 -12.40 -4.74
N LEU A 296 -1.29 -11.48 -4.12
CA LEU A 296 -2.25 -11.81 -3.09
C LEU A 296 -3.43 -12.64 -3.63
N ALA A 297 -3.84 -12.42 -4.88
CA ALA A 297 -4.86 -13.23 -5.55
C ALA A 297 -4.35 -14.66 -5.77
N ASP A 298 -3.11 -14.81 -6.26
CA ASP A 298 -2.50 -16.11 -6.50
C ASP A 298 -2.34 -16.90 -5.17
N HIS A 299 -1.85 -16.26 -4.11
CA HIS A 299 -1.77 -16.87 -2.77
C HIS A 299 -3.14 -17.25 -2.20
N SER A 300 -4.19 -16.47 -2.48
CA SER A 300 -5.55 -16.80 -2.02
C SER A 300 -6.09 -18.08 -2.67
N GLU A 301 -5.74 -18.30 -3.94
CA GLU A 301 -6.09 -19.53 -4.66
C GLU A 301 -5.29 -20.74 -4.12
N GLU A 302 -4.01 -20.57 -3.81
CA GLU A 302 -3.21 -21.61 -3.16
C GLU A 302 -3.76 -21.98 -1.78
N MET A 303 -4.18 -20.99 -0.98
CA MET A 303 -4.82 -21.25 0.32
C MET A 303 -6.16 -21.98 0.16
N ARG A 304 -6.93 -21.67 -0.89
CA ARG A 304 -8.18 -22.38 -1.20
C ARG A 304 -7.91 -23.85 -1.51
N ALA A 305 -6.91 -24.13 -2.33
CA ALA A 305 -6.50 -25.50 -2.65
C ALA A 305 -6.04 -26.26 -1.39
N ALA A 306 -5.20 -25.64 -0.57
CA ALA A 306 -4.73 -26.24 0.69
C ALA A 306 -5.89 -26.51 1.67
N ALA A 307 -6.86 -25.60 1.79
CA ALA A 307 -8.05 -25.81 2.61
C ALA A 307 -8.87 -27.02 2.13
N GLN A 308 -9.04 -27.17 0.80
CA GLN A 308 -9.72 -28.31 0.20
C GLN A 308 -8.99 -29.64 0.45
N ASP A 309 -7.66 -29.65 0.38
CA ASP A 309 -6.85 -30.84 0.65
C ASP A 309 -6.97 -31.28 2.12
N ILE A 310 -6.94 -30.32 3.05
CA ILE A 310 -7.15 -30.62 4.48
C ILE A 310 -8.58 -31.16 4.70
N GLN A 311 -9.58 -30.63 4.00
CA GLN A 311 -10.96 -31.12 4.13
C GLN A 311 -11.06 -32.58 3.70
N ASN A 312 -10.47 -32.92 2.55
CA ASN A 312 -10.45 -34.30 2.06
C ASN A 312 -9.74 -35.24 3.06
N MET A 313 -8.63 -34.79 3.66
CA MET A 313 -7.91 -35.55 4.68
C MET A 313 -8.73 -35.75 5.96
N SER A 314 -9.45 -34.73 6.43
CA SER A 314 -10.38 -34.86 7.56
C SER A 314 -11.49 -35.86 7.26
N ASP A 315 -12.07 -35.82 6.06
CA ASP A 315 -13.10 -36.78 5.65
C ASP A 315 -12.56 -38.23 5.63
N GLU A 316 -11.33 -38.45 5.17
CA GLU A 316 -10.64 -39.75 5.25
C GLU A 316 -10.40 -40.19 6.70
N VAL A 317 -10.00 -39.27 7.58
CA VAL A 317 -9.78 -39.55 9.01
C VAL A 317 -11.10 -39.95 9.69
N THR A 318 -12.20 -39.28 9.38
CA THR A 318 -13.55 -39.63 9.87
C THR A 318 -13.94 -41.03 9.44
N LEU A 319 -13.77 -41.36 8.15
CA LEU A 319 -14.09 -42.68 7.62
C LEU A 319 -13.21 -43.77 8.26
N SER A 320 -11.92 -43.50 8.41
CA SER A 320 -10.95 -44.42 9.05
C SER A 320 -11.31 -44.68 10.51
N SER A 321 -11.67 -43.64 11.26
CA SER A 321 -12.20 -43.76 12.61
C SER A 321 -13.45 -44.66 12.63
N GLN A 322 -14.48 -44.35 11.84
CA GLN A 322 -15.71 -45.17 11.83
C GLN A 322 -15.43 -46.66 11.57
N ASN A 323 -14.48 -46.96 10.68
CA ASN A 323 -14.03 -48.33 10.43
C ASN A 323 -13.31 -48.96 11.63
N LEU A 324 -12.44 -48.22 12.32
CA LEU A 324 -11.74 -48.70 13.53
C LEU A 324 -12.72 -49.02 14.66
N ALA A 325 -13.69 -48.12 14.91
CA ALA A 325 -14.75 -48.37 15.89
C ALA A 325 -15.58 -49.61 15.54
N ALA A 326 -15.94 -49.80 14.26
CA ALA A 326 -16.67 -50.98 13.81
C ALA A 326 -15.88 -52.28 14.02
N ILE A 327 -14.58 -52.28 13.69
CA ILE A 327 -13.68 -53.42 13.92
C ILE A 327 -13.56 -53.71 15.42
N ALA A 328 -13.36 -52.68 16.24
CA ALA A 328 -13.25 -52.83 17.69
C ALA A 328 -14.52 -53.47 18.29
N GLN A 329 -15.70 -53.04 17.84
CA GLN A 329 -16.97 -53.61 18.25
C GLN A 329 -17.14 -55.06 17.80
N GLU A 330 -16.75 -55.40 16.57
CA GLU A 330 -16.82 -56.78 16.06
C GLU A 330 -15.92 -57.73 16.88
N PHE A 331 -14.69 -57.30 17.20
CA PHE A 331 -13.78 -58.06 18.05
C PHE A 331 -14.29 -58.19 19.48
N SER A 332 -14.90 -57.13 20.04
CA SER A 332 -15.52 -57.18 21.36
C SER A 332 -16.64 -58.22 21.42
N ASN A 333 -17.56 -58.19 20.43
CA ASN A 333 -18.63 -59.18 20.30
C ASN A 333 -18.09 -60.62 20.15
N LEU A 334 -17.01 -60.80 19.39
CA LEU A 334 -16.35 -62.10 19.23
C LEU A 334 -15.77 -62.61 20.55
N ILE A 335 -15.11 -61.75 21.33
CA ILE A 335 -14.57 -62.10 22.64
C ILE A 335 -15.68 -62.54 23.60
N ASP A 336 -16.79 -61.79 23.64
CA ASP A 336 -17.95 -62.12 24.46
C ASP A 336 -18.53 -63.49 24.09
N SER A 337 -18.59 -63.82 22.80
CA SER A 337 -19.06 -65.14 22.33
C SER A 337 -18.17 -66.32 22.75
N ILE A 338 -16.88 -66.08 23.00
CA ILE A 338 -15.90 -67.10 23.41
C ILE A 338 -15.87 -67.27 24.95
N GLN A 339 -16.32 -66.26 25.70
CA GLN A 339 -16.38 -66.31 27.16
C GLN A 339 -17.60 -67.04 27.73
N ILE A 340 -18.61 -67.32 26.89
CA ILE A 340 -19.78 -68.16 27.19
C ILE A 340 -19.43 -69.64 27.08
#